data_AF-A0A377DB83-F1
#
_entry.id   AF-A0A377DB83-F1
#
_cell.length_a   1.000
_cell.length_b   1.000
_cell.length_c   1.000
_cell.angle_alpha   90.00
_cell.angle_beta   90.00
_cell.angle_gamma   90.00
#
_symmetry.space_group_name_H-M   'P 1'
#
loop_
_entity.id
_entity.type
_entity.pdbx_description
1 polymer ?
#
loop_
_entity_poly.entity_id
_entity_poly.type
_entity_poly.pdbx_seq_one_letter_code
_entity_poly.pdbx_strand_id
1 'polypeptide(L)'
;MGVLPVTKEQLGKKTLAQMPINPLFITDFNRVRLEFVGHYQDVCENPASTTLWLDVGRSSGLDLTYQTLNVKNDLSHFPVPFFDPRDNRTNTLRWSLRVRPDVGLQQASAIVASWFGSRSGWRGQNFPVLYNQLPDRNAIVFCHQ
;
A
#
# COMPACT_ATOMS: atom_id res chain seq x y z
N MET A 1 0.49 -9.77 -18.24
CA MET A 1 0.08 -11.08 -17.70
C MET A 1 1.20 -12.06 -17.95
N GLY A 2 1.49 -12.93 -16.99
CA GLY A 2 2.41 -14.04 -17.20
C GLY A 2 1.81 -15.31 -16.60
N VAL A 3 2.28 -16.45 -17.10
CA VAL A 3 1.75 -17.77 -16.78
C VAL A 3 2.92 -18.62 -16.34
N LEU A 4 2.75 -19.31 -15.22
CA LEU A 4 3.71 -20.28 -14.71
C LEU A 4 3.08 -21.67 -14.83
N PRO A 5 3.64 -22.56 -15.67
CA PRO A 5 3.14 -23.92 -15.75
C PRO A 5 3.51 -24.68 -14.47
N VAL A 6 2.58 -25.50 -13.98
CA VAL A 6 2.85 -26.48 -12.93
C VAL A 6 3.23 -27.79 -13.60
N THR A 7 4.45 -28.27 -13.39
CA THR A 7 4.92 -29.54 -13.97
C THR A 7 4.54 -30.74 -13.09
N LYS A 8 4.50 -31.94 -13.67
CA LYS A 8 4.12 -33.17 -12.94
C LYS A 8 5.05 -33.43 -11.74
N GLU A 9 6.31 -33.07 -11.85
CA GLU A 9 7.34 -33.30 -10.83
C GLU A 9 7.17 -32.41 -9.59
N GLN A 10 6.42 -31.31 -9.74
CA GLN A 10 6.14 -30.32 -8.70
C GLN A 10 4.89 -30.68 -7.87
N LEU A 11 4.04 -31.58 -8.36
CA LEU A 11 2.82 -31.98 -7.67
C LEU A 11 3.11 -32.56 -6.28
N GLY A 12 2.37 -32.09 -5.28
CA GLY A 12 2.53 -32.50 -3.88
C GLY A 12 3.80 -31.99 -3.20
N LYS A 13 4.63 -31.19 -3.87
CA LYS A 13 5.85 -30.61 -3.30
C LYS A 13 5.70 -29.09 -3.15
N LYS A 14 6.34 -28.56 -2.10
CA LYS A 14 6.50 -27.11 -1.98
C LYS A 14 7.49 -26.64 -3.04
N THR A 15 7.08 -25.67 -3.83
CA THR A 15 7.91 -25.05 -4.88
C THR A 15 7.98 -23.56 -4.67
N LEU A 16 9.03 -22.94 -5.20
CA LEU A 16 9.21 -21.50 -5.22
C LEU A 16 9.29 -21.08 -6.68
N ALA A 17 8.52 -20.06 -7.03
CA ALA A 17 8.55 -19.45 -8.34
C ALA A 17 8.72 -17.95 -8.20
N GLN A 18 9.51 -17.36 -9.09
CA GLN A 18 9.67 -15.92 -9.21
C GLN A 18 9.10 -15.50 -10.54
N MET A 19 8.31 -14.43 -10.51
CA MET A 19 7.71 -13.88 -11.71
C MET A 19 7.97 -12.37 -11.75
N PRO A 20 8.65 -11.87 -12.80
CA PRO A 20 8.87 -10.44 -12.93
C PRO A 20 7.54 -9.74 -13.19
N ILE A 21 7.29 -8.65 -12.46
CA ILE A 21 6.17 -7.76 -12.73
C ILE A 21 6.70 -6.59 -13.56
N ASN A 22 6.11 -6.38 -14.73
CA ASN A 22 6.46 -5.23 -15.56
C ASN A 22 6.07 -3.94 -14.81
N PRO A 23 7.04 -3.05 -14.50
CA PRO A 23 6.77 -1.81 -13.76
C PRO A 23 5.72 -0.91 -14.44
N LEU A 24 5.55 -1.01 -15.76
CA LEU A 24 4.54 -0.23 -16.51
C LEU A 24 3.09 -0.60 -16.16
N PHE A 25 2.86 -1.74 -15.50
CA PHE A 25 1.54 -2.12 -14.99
C PHE A 25 1.26 -1.60 -13.58
N ILE A 26 2.26 -1.02 -12.92
CA ILE A 26 2.11 -0.46 -11.58
C ILE A 26 1.55 0.96 -11.70
N THR A 27 0.38 1.16 -11.11
CA THR A 27 -0.28 2.47 -10.98
C THR A 27 -0.46 2.80 -9.50
N ASP A 28 -1.22 3.84 -9.17
CA ASP A 28 -1.51 4.22 -7.79
C ASP A 28 -2.13 3.08 -6.95
N PHE A 29 -3.04 2.30 -7.54
CA PHE A 29 -3.74 1.21 -6.86
C PHE A 29 -3.70 -0.04 -7.72
N ASN A 30 -3.12 -1.10 -7.17
CA ASN A 30 -2.89 -2.35 -7.89
C ASN A 30 -3.57 -3.51 -7.16
N ARG A 31 -4.24 -4.39 -7.92
CA ARG A 31 -4.80 -5.64 -7.41
C ARG A 31 -4.05 -6.80 -8.04
N VAL A 32 -3.34 -7.57 -7.22
CA VAL A 32 -2.73 -8.83 -7.66
C VAL A 32 -3.78 -9.92 -7.60
N ARG A 33 -4.08 -10.53 -8.75
CA ARG A 33 -4.97 -11.69 -8.86
C ARG A 33 -4.15 -12.91 -9.23
N LEU A 34 -4.28 -13.96 -8.42
CA LEU A 34 -3.75 -15.27 -8.70
C LEU A 34 -4.91 -16.16 -9.14
N GLU A 35 -4.72 -16.87 -10.24
CA GLU A 35 -5.73 -17.76 -10.80
C GLU A 35 -5.07 -19.09 -11.15
N PHE A 36 -5.61 -20.16 -10.57
CA PHE A 36 -5.16 -21.52 -10.86
C PHE A 36 -6.09 -22.12 -11.90
N VAL A 37 -5.51 -22.53 -13.02
CA VAL A 37 -6.20 -23.27 -14.08
C VAL A 37 -5.57 -24.65 -14.13
N GLY A 38 -6.30 -25.64 -13.65
CA GLY A 38 -5.86 -27.04 -13.61
C GLY A 38 -6.82 -27.92 -14.38
N HIS A 39 -6.27 -28.91 -15.06
CA HIS A 39 -7.02 -29.99 -15.72
C HIS A 39 -6.55 -31.32 -15.12
N TYR A 40 -7.47 -32.21 -14.79
CA TYR A 40 -7.20 -33.53 -14.22
C TYR A 40 -7.54 -34.68 -15.18
N GLN A 41 -8.32 -34.43 -16.24
CA GLN A 41 -8.60 -35.40 -17.29
C GLN A 41 -8.98 -34.70 -18.61
N ASP A 42 -8.65 -35.28 -19.75
CA ASP A 42 -8.81 -34.59 -21.04
C ASP A 42 -10.28 -34.45 -21.50
N VAL A 43 -11.20 -35.27 -20.96
CA VAL A 43 -12.61 -35.33 -21.38
C VAL A 43 -13.54 -35.41 -20.16
N CYS A 44 -14.65 -34.66 -20.19
CA CYS A 44 -15.71 -34.64 -19.17
C CYS A 44 -15.25 -34.21 -17.76
N GLU A 45 -14.48 -33.13 -17.64
CA GLU A 45 -14.11 -32.57 -16.34
C GLU A 45 -15.30 -31.99 -15.58
N ASN A 46 -15.28 -32.14 -14.26
CA ASN A 46 -16.19 -31.46 -13.35
C ASN A 46 -15.51 -30.17 -12.84
N PRO A 47 -15.98 -28.98 -13.23
CA PRO A 47 -15.41 -27.70 -12.78
C PRO A 47 -15.51 -27.48 -11.26
N ALA A 48 -16.40 -28.21 -10.57
CA ALA A 48 -16.59 -28.14 -9.12
C ALA A 48 -15.81 -29.23 -8.35
N SER A 49 -14.91 -29.97 -9.00
CA SER A 49 -14.12 -31.01 -8.33
C SER A 49 -13.17 -30.40 -7.30
N THR A 50 -13.18 -30.94 -6.07
CA THR A 50 -12.31 -30.51 -4.96
C THR A 50 -10.90 -31.10 -5.03
N THR A 51 -10.63 -31.96 -6.01
CA THR A 51 -9.34 -32.64 -6.19
C THR A 51 -8.24 -31.72 -6.71
N LEU A 52 -8.61 -30.64 -7.40
CA LEU A 52 -7.69 -29.66 -7.95
C LEU A 52 -7.62 -28.44 -7.03
N TRP A 53 -6.48 -28.28 -6.36
CA TRP A 53 -6.23 -27.12 -5.52
C TRP A 53 -4.77 -26.70 -5.60
N LEU A 54 -4.55 -25.42 -5.33
CA LEU A 54 -3.23 -24.80 -5.21
C LEU A 54 -3.20 -24.04 -3.89
N ASP A 55 -2.16 -24.26 -3.09
CA ASP A 55 -1.92 -23.47 -1.87
C ASP A 55 -0.78 -22.49 -2.10
N VAL A 56 -1.03 -21.22 -1.77
CA VAL A 56 -0.07 -20.13 -1.89
C VAL A 56 0.57 -19.94 -0.53
N GLY A 57 1.84 -20.32 -0.42
CA GLY A 57 2.56 -20.26 0.85
C GLY A 57 2.56 -18.87 1.47
N ARG A 58 2.40 -18.80 2.79
CA ARG A 58 2.40 -17.53 3.56
C ARG A 58 3.66 -16.69 3.43
N SER A 59 4.76 -17.30 3.00
CA SER A 59 6.04 -16.64 2.70
C SER A 59 6.09 -15.98 1.31
N SER A 60 5.00 -16.07 0.53
CA SER A 60 4.91 -15.38 -0.76
C SER A 60 4.87 -13.87 -0.54
N GLY A 61 5.69 -13.14 -1.28
CA GLY A 61 5.85 -11.69 -1.12
C GLY A 61 5.94 -10.99 -2.47
N LEU A 62 5.86 -9.66 -2.41
CA LEU A 62 6.04 -8.78 -3.55
C LEU A 62 7.17 -7.80 -3.23
N ASP A 63 8.30 -7.96 -3.89
CA ASP A 63 9.44 -7.08 -3.76
C ASP A 63 9.37 -5.99 -4.83
N LEU A 64 9.40 -4.74 -4.38
CA LEU A 64 9.29 -3.55 -5.25
C LEU A 64 10.38 -2.56 -4.91
N THR A 65 11.03 -2.04 -5.94
CA THR A 65 11.98 -0.92 -5.84
C THR A 65 11.28 0.35 -6.31
N TYR A 66 11.23 1.35 -5.44
CA TYR A 66 10.56 2.62 -5.72
C TYR A 66 11.57 3.75 -5.84
N GLN A 67 11.31 4.68 -6.76
CA GLN A 67 12.02 5.96 -6.84
C GLN A 67 11.08 7.09 -6.47
N THR A 68 11.46 7.89 -5.48
CA THR A 68 10.73 9.11 -5.15
C THR A 68 10.97 10.15 -6.24
N LEU A 69 9.89 10.74 -6.75
CA LEU A 69 9.94 11.82 -7.73
C LEU A 69 9.63 13.15 -7.06
N ASN A 70 10.27 14.22 -7.53
CA ASN A 70 9.91 15.58 -7.13
C ASN A 70 8.55 15.92 -7.74
N VAL A 71 7.54 16.06 -6.89
CA VAL A 71 6.19 16.46 -7.29
C VAL A 71 6.15 17.98 -7.42
N LYS A 72 5.38 18.49 -8.39
CA LYS A 72 5.10 19.93 -8.49
C LYS A 72 4.39 20.39 -7.22
N ASN A 73 4.71 21.61 -6.77
CA ASN A 73 4.00 22.23 -5.65
C ASN A 73 2.62 22.72 -6.13
N ASP A 74 1.66 21.80 -6.19
CA ASP A 74 0.29 22.07 -6.60
C ASP A 74 -0.70 21.47 -5.60
N LEU A 75 -1.52 22.34 -5.00
CA LEU A 75 -2.53 21.97 -4.02
C LEU A 75 -3.73 21.24 -4.64
N SER A 76 -3.86 21.21 -5.97
CA SER A 76 -4.89 20.42 -6.66
C SER A 76 -4.79 18.92 -6.37
N HIS A 77 -3.60 18.43 -5.99
CA HIS A 77 -3.35 17.04 -5.61
C HIS A 77 -3.65 16.73 -4.14
N PHE A 78 -3.94 17.75 -3.32
CA PHE A 78 -4.28 17.53 -1.92
C PHE A 78 -5.54 16.65 -1.82
N PRO A 79 -5.54 15.58 -1.01
CA PRO A 79 -4.61 15.32 0.10
C PRO A 79 -3.46 14.34 -0.15
N VAL A 80 -3.25 13.87 -1.38
CA VAL A 80 -2.09 13.01 -1.70
C VAL A 80 -0.82 13.87 -1.71
N PRO A 81 0.32 13.41 -1.14
CA PRO A 81 0.61 12.07 -0.63
C PRO A 81 0.38 11.86 0.87
N PHE A 82 -0.32 12.78 1.54
CA PHE A 82 -0.57 12.73 3.00
C PHE A 82 -1.72 11.79 3.37
N PHE A 83 -2.70 11.64 2.48
CA PHE A 83 -3.80 10.68 2.64
C PHE A 83 -4.25 10.18 1.27
N ASP A 84 -4.38 8.86 1.13
CA ASP A 84 -4.99 8.23 -0.04
C ASP A 84 -6.23 7.43 0.43
N PRO A 85 -7.45 7.76 -0.05
CA PRO A 85 -8.67 7.03 0.34
C PRO A 85 -8.66 5.56 -0.11
N ARG A 86 -7.79 5.18 -1.05
CA ARG A 86 -7.60 3.82 -1.55
C ARG A 86 -6.65 3.00 -0.68
N ASP A 87 -5.86 3.63 0.20
CA ASP A 87 -5.02 2.93 1.17
C ASP A 87 -5.87 2.51 2.39
N ASN A 88 -5.85 1.22 2.71
CA ASN A 88 -6.61 0.63 3.82
C ASN A 88 -5.80 0.52 5.12
N ARG A 89 -4.53 0.94 5.12
CA ARG A 89 -3.70 0.97 6.32
C ARG A 89 -4.09 2.14 7.24
N THR A 90 -3.67 2.06 8.49
CA THR A 90 -3.78 3.16 9.45
C THR A 90 -3.11 4.42 8.90
N ASN A 91 -3.83 5.54 8.92
CA ASN A 91 -3.32 6.83 8.46
C ASN A 91 -2.21 7.31 9.41
N THR A 92 -0.96 7.11 9.02
CA THR A 92 0.22 7.53 9.79
C THR A 92 0.90 8.70 9.10
N LEU A 93 0.62 9.91 9.58
CA LEU A 93 1.16 11.16 9.03
C LEU A 93 2.07 11.81 10.06
N ARG A 94 3.30 12.19 9.68
CA ARG A 94 4.22 12.90 10.59
C ARG A 94 3.90 14.39 10.61
N TRP A 95 4.01 14.96 11.79
CA TRP A 95 3.75 16.37 12.07
C TRP A 95 5.04 17.01 12.55
N SER A 96 5.40 18.17 12.02
CA SER A 96 6.54 18.94 12.52
C SER A 96 6.10 20.29 13.06
N LEU A 97 6.37 20.51 14.34
CA LEU A 97 6.09 21.75 15.06
C LEU A 97 7.42 22.36 15.55
N ARG A 98 7.42 23.68 15.76
CA ARG A 98 8.51 24.33 16.50
C ARG A 98 8.48 23.91 17.98
N VAL A 99 9.61 23.94 18.69
CA VAL A 99 9.76 23.52 20.10
C VAL A 99 8.69 24.09 21.05
N ARG A 100 8.26 25.34 20.82
CA ARG A 100 7.21 26.00 21.61
C ARG A 100 6.19 26.59 20.63
N PRO A 101 5.20 25.80 20.19
CA PRO A 101 4.16 26.29 19.30
C PRO A 101 3.24 27.21 20.09
N ASP A 102 2.93 28.40 19.55
CA ASP A 102 1.90 29.25 20.15
C ASP A 102 0.50 28.68 19.94
N VAL A 103 -0.49 29.30 20.57
CA VAL A 103 -1.90 28.86 20.52
C VAL A 103 -2.42 28.84 19.08
N GLY A 104 -2.01 29.80 18.24
CA GLY A 104 -2.42 29.85 16.84
C GLY A 104 -1.90 28.66 16.04
N LEU A 105 -0.62 28.33 16.20
CA LEU A 105 0.00 27.17 15.57
C LEU A 105 -0.62 25.87 16.08
N GLN A 106 -0.86 25.76 17.39
CA GLN A 106 -1.53 24.59 17.99
C GLN A 106 -2.94 24.42 17.41
N GLN A 107 -3.71 25.50 17.29
CA GLN A 107 -5.07 25.46 16.74
C GLN A 107 -5.07 25.10 15.24
N ALA A 108 -4.22 25.74 14.44
CA ALA A 108 -4.08 25.41 13.01
C ALA A 108 -3.71 23.94 12.83
N SER A 109 -2.79 23.46 13.66
CA SER A 109 -2.41 22.05 13.71
C SER A 109 -3.61 21.17 14.09
N ALA A 110 -4.35 21.50 15.15
CA ALA A 110 -5.51 20.71 15.57
C ALA A 110 -6.58 20.62 14.48
N ILE A 111 -6.86 21.71 13.76
CA ILE A 111 -7.85 21.74 12.66
C ILE A 111 -7.46 20.78 11.54
N VAL A 112 -6.20 20.84 11.10
CA VAL A 112 -5.69 19.94 10.05
C VAL A 112 -5.72 18.48 10.53
N ALA A 113 -5.40 18.22 11.81
CA ALA A 113 -5.41 16.88 12.39
C ALA A 113 -6.84 16.32 12.42
N SER A 114 -7.81 17.15 12.81
CA SER A 114 -9.22 16.79 12.81
C SER A 114 -9.72 16.45 11.40
N TRP A 115 -9.32 17.22 10.38
CA TRP A 115 -9.70 16.93 9.00
C TRP A 115 -9.16 15.55 8.56
N PHE A 116 -7.86 15.27 8.75
CA PHE A 116 -7.29 13.96 8.42
C PHE A 116 -7.90 12.84 9.27
N GLY A 117 -8.16 13.08 10.56
CA GLY A 117 -8.83 12.13 11.45
C GLY A 117 -10.22 11.74 10.97
N SER A 118 -11.02 12.71 10.49
CA SER A 118 -12.35 12.44 9.93
C SER A 118 -12.30 11.59 8.64
N ARG A 119 -11.20 11.65 7.90
CA ARG A 119 -10.99 10.87 6.67
C ARG A 119 -10.52 9.43 6.95
N SER A 120 -9.84 9.20 8.07
CA SER A 120 -9.29 7.89 8.44
C SER A 120 -10.38 6.83 8.72
N GLY A 121 -11.52 7.23 9.31
CA GLY A 121 -12.63 6.32 9.59
C GLY A 121 -12.19 5.11 10.42
N TRP A 122 -12.64 3.91 10.02
CA TRP A 122 -12.33 2.64 10.71
C TRP A 122 -10.86 2.23 10.65
N ARG A 123 -10.04 2.82 9.75
CA ARG A 123 -8.63 2.46 9.56
C ARG A 123 -7.74 2.89 10.73
N GLY A 124 -8.23 3.82 11.55
CA GLY A 124 -7.48 4.46 12.62
C GLY A 124 -6.49 5.50 12.11
N GLN A 125 -5.93 6.25 13.06
CA GLN A 125 -5.01 7.36 12.80
C GLN A 125 -3.86 7.37 13.80
N ASN A 126 -2.68 7.76 13.35
CA ASN A 126 -1.51 8.00 14.18
C ASN A 126 -0.76 9.23 13.65
N PHE A 127 -0.71 10.30 14.45
CA PHE A 127 -0.07 11.56 14.06
C PHE A 127 1.13 11.86 14.96
N PRO A 128 2.27 11.16 14.78
CA PRO A 128 3.47 11.41 15.55
C PRO A 128 3.99 12.84 15.31
N VAL A 129 4.18 13.57 16.40
CA VAL A 129 4.67 14.95 16.41
C VAL A 129 6.18 14.96 16.65
N LEU A 130 6.89 15.66 15.77
CA LEU A 130 8.29 15.98 15.86
C LEU A 130 8.44 17.46 16.21
N TYR A 131 9.36 17.77 17.11
CA TYR A 131 9.67 19.14 17.49
C TYR A 131 11.02 19.56 16.94
N ASN A 132 11.06 20.64 16.17
CA ASN A 132 12.28 21.21 15.57
C ASN A 132 13.11 20.19 14.77
N GLN A 133 12.43 19.27 14.10
CA GLN A 133 13.03 18.23 13.30
C GLN A 133 12.24 18.07 12.00
N LEU A 134 12.96 17.96 10.89
CA LEU A 134 12.36 17.61 9.62
C LEU A 134 12.28 16.07 9.50
N PRO A 135 11.14 15.54 9.09
CA PRO A 135 10.98 14.12 8.88
C PRO A 135 11.69 13.65 7.61
N ASP A 136 11.95 12.35 7.57
CA ASP A 136 12.55 11.60 6.47
C ASP A 136 11.59 11.31 5.30
N ARG A 137 10.30 11.63 5.48
CA ARG A 137 9.20 11.39 4.53
C ARG A 137 8.21 12.54 4.56
N ASN A 138 7.16 12.44 3.72
CA ASN A 138 6.07 13.42 3.65
C ASN A 138 5.52 13.77 5.05
N ALA A 139 5.39 15.06 5.31
CA ALA A 139 4.87 15.58 6.56
C ALA A 139 4.24 16.95 6.39
N ILE A 140 3.41 17.30 7.36
CA ILE A 140 2.87 18.65 7.47
C ILE A 140 3.71 19.40 8.50
N VAL A 141 4.30 20.49 8.03
CA VAL A 141 5.16 21.37 8.83
C VAL A 141 4.40 22.65 9.12
N PHE A 142 4.29 23.01 10.40
CA PHE A 142 3.68 24.27 10.81
C PHE A 142 4.77 25.22 11.30
N CYS A 143 4.90 26.35 10.61
CA CYS A 143 5.82 27.44 10.92
C CYS A 143 5.08 28.78 10.81
N HIS A 144 5.48 29.76 11.61
CA HIS A 144 5.14 31.18 11.37
C HIS A 144 6.12 31.79 10.37
N GLN A 145 5.69 32.85 9.69
CA GLN A 145 6.58 33.74 8.94
C GLN A 145 7.45 34.56 9.89
#